data_AF-A0A183J3M9-F1
#
_entry.id   AF-A0A183J3M9-F1
#
_cell.length_a   1.000
_cell.length_b   1.000
_cell.length_c   1.000
_cell.angle_alpha   90.00
_cell.angle_beta   90.00
_cell.angle_gamma   90.00
#
_symmetry.space_group_name_H-M   'P 1'
#
loop_
_entity.id
_entity.type
_entity.pdbx_description
1 polymer ?
#
loop_
_entity_poly.entity_id
_entity_poly.type
_entity_poly.pdbx_seq_one_letter_code
_entity_poly.pdbx_strand_id
1 'polypeptide(L)'
;MQGFPDQHSRCDSSERLKANGCVDYYIEKPKSGQIFSRNDPLSNAGATDEQKATQIYPQELKLNMRPKQVFSFNVSFRQALDYPVDLYYLMDLSFSMADDKQKLTELGDLLAEKMTKITKNFRLGFGSFVDKKVMPFVDARANKPCDTCVEPYGFKNHMSLTKDTRRFKEVNESAVSGNLDAPEGGFDAIIQSLVCRKEVGWRQNARKMMVFSTDAGFHYAGDGRLGGLVIPNDGSCHLDRHGYYTMSTEFDYPSISQIHQKVRETQVNLIFAVTEEQVPLYQRLQNALPDVSASVGKLANDSSNVVELIQDQYNKISQKIVMVDNVNASQGIQISYATALLHASCIILLAETVPCLSTAYVLIRFRKTRNAAFCCDSLLSA
;
A
#
# COMPACT_ATOMS: atom_id res chain seq x y z
N MET A 1 73.67 -7.17 29.41
CA MET A 1 72.35 -7.25 28.78
C MET A 1 71.35 -7.69 29.83
N GLN A 2 70.68 -6.74 30.50
CA GLN A 2 69.53 -7.05 31.37
C GLN A 2 68.28 -6.84 30.51
N GLY A 3 67.58 -7.93 30.21
CA GLY A 3 66.34 -7.91 29.45
C GLY A 3 65.26 -7.14 30.22
N PHE A 4 64.56 -6.25 29.52
CA PHE A 4 63.34 -5.63 30.04
C PHE A 4 62.33 -6.72 30.45
N PRO A 5 61.62 -6.56 31.59
CA PRO A 5 60.68 -7.56 32.05
C PRO A 5 59.55 -7.74 31.04
N ASP A 6 59.09 -8.98 30.90
CA ASP A 6 58.15 -9.48 29.91
C ASP A 6 57.09 -8.44 29.49
N GLN A 7 57.22 -7.90 28.27
CA GLN A 7 56.19 -7.05 27.68
C GLN A 7 54.97 -7.90 27.34
N HIS A 8 54.07 -8.07 28.32
CA HIS A 8 52.77 -8.67 28.09
C HIS A 8 51.94 -7.82 27.11
N SER A 9 51.20 -8.46 26.21
CA SER A 9 50.33 -7.79 25.24
C SER A 9 49.28 -6.93 25.96
N ARG A 10 49.14 -5.67 25.54
CA ARG A 10 48.10 -4.75 26.04
C ARG A 10 46.71 -5.00 25.44
N CYS A 11 46.63 -5.77 24.36
CA CYS A 11 45.37 -6.18 23.74
C CYS A 11 45.21 -7.70 23.92
N ASP A 12 44.47 -8.10 24.95
CA ASP A 12 44.16 -9.50 25.23
C ASP A 12 42.77 -9.63 25.89
N SER A 13 42.36 -10.86 26.22
CA SER A 13 41.14 -11.11 26.98
C SER A 13 41.23 -10.44 28.35
N SER A 14 40.07 -10.06 28.90
CA SER A 14 40.02 -9.38 30.21
C SER A 14 40.64 -10.24 31.31
N GLU A 15 40.46 -11.56 31.23
CA GLU A 15 40.99 -12.52 32.18
C GLU A 15 42.52 -12.56 32.16
N ARG A 16 43.12 -12.54 30.96
CA ARG A 16 44.58 -12.51 30.79
C ARG A 16 45.20 -11.18 31.19
N LEU A 17 44.55 -10.07 30.89
CA LEU A 17 45.03 -8.74 31.31
C LEU A 17 45.09 -8.65 32.84
N LYS A 18 44.06 -9.16 33.55
CA LYS A 18 44.06 -9.23 35.01
C LYS A 18 45.17 -10.14 35.54
N ALA A 19 45.35 -11.32 34.94
CA ALA A 19 46.41 -12.25 35.32
C ALA A 19 47.82 -11.65 35.16
N ASN A 20 48.00 -10.76 34.18
CA ASN A 20 49.25 -10.05 33.93
C ASN A 20 49.38 -8.73 34.74
N GLY A 21 48.54 -8.51 35.75
CA GLY A 21 48.64 -7.36 36.67
C GLY A 21 47.93 -6.09 36.22
N CYS A 22 47.10 -6.12 35.17
CA CYS A 22 46.28 -4.97 34.79
C CYS A 22 45.08 -4.82 35.75
N VAL A 23 44.97 -3.66 36.39
CA VAL A 23 43.88 -3.34 37.31
C VAL A 23 42.57 -3.17 36.55
N ASP A 24 41.46 -3.72 37.06
CA ASP A 24 40.14 -3.70 36.44
C ASP A 24 39.68 -2.31 35.94
N TYR A 25 39.97 -1.26 36.71
CA TYR A 25 39.60 0.10 36.37
C TYR A 25 40.24 0.61 35.06
N TYR A 26 41.40 0.08 34.67
CA TYR A 26 42.09 0.45 33.42
C TYR A 26 41.74 -0.48 32.23
N ILE A 27 40.88 -1.49 32.44
CA ILE A 27 40.51 -2.43 31.37
C ILE A 27 39.31 -1.87 30.58
N GLU A 28 39.58 -1.36 29.38
CA GLU A 28 38.56 -0.89 28.45
C GLU A 28 37.89 -2.04 27.69
N LYS A 29 36.68 -2.42 28.12
CA LYS A 29 35.87 -3.46 27.48
C LYS A 29 34.50 -2.88 27.09
N PRO A 30 34.41 -2.10 26.00
CA PRO A 30 33.12 -1.57 25.53
C PRO A 30 32.18 -2.74 25.28
N LYS A 31 30.99 -2.71 25.89
CA LYS A 31 29.97 -3.75 25.73
C LYS A 31 28.98 -3.33 24.65
N SER A 32 28.58 -4.28 23.82
CA SER A 32 27.42 -4.07 22.94
C SER A 32 26.15 -4.08 23.78
N GLY A 33 25.20 -3.21 23.45
CA GLY A 33 23.95 -3.06 24.18
C GLY A 33 22.87 -2.38 23.34
N GLN A 34 21.65 -2.38 23.88
CA GLN A 34 20.50 -1.73 23.26
C GLN A 34 19.83 -0.80 24.27
N ILE A 35 19.27 0.29 23.76
CA ILE A 35 18.46 1.24 24.52
C ILE A 35 17.14 1.38 23.77
N PHE A 36 16.01 1.14 24.44
CA PHE A 36 14.69 1.33 23.85
C PHE A 36 14.28 2.80 24.02
N SER A 37 14.09 3.50 22.91
CA SER A 37 13.56 4.88 22.94
C SER A 37 12.03 4.86 22.95
N ARG A 38 11.41 3.87 22.28
CA ARG A 38 9.97 3.70 22.22
C ARG A 38 9.60 2.22 22.20
N ASN A 39 8.81 1.81 23.19
CA ASN A 39 8.45 0.42 23.47
C ASN A 39 7.00 0.28 23.98
N ASP A 40 6.08 0.99 23.34
CA ASP A 40 4.65 0.92 23.66
C ASP A 40 4.13 -0.51 23.49
N PRO A 41 3.30 -1.04 24.41
CA PRO A 41 2.75 -2.38 24.29
C PRO A 41 1.83 -2.49 23.07
N LEU A 42 1.74 -3.69 22.51
CA LEU A 42 0.85 -3.97 21.37
C LEU A 42 -0.61 -3.71 21.76
N SER A 43 -1.34 -2.96 20.93
CA SER A 43 -2.72 -2.54 21.18
C SER A 43 -3.61 -2.72 19.94
N ASN A 44 -4.92 -2.70 20.13
CA ASN A 44 -5.88 -2.71 19.02
C ASN A 44 -6.24 -1.28 18.60
N ALA A 45 -6.80 -1.14 17.41
CA ALA A 45 -7.32 0.15 16.96
C ALA A 45 -8.67 0.39 17.65
N GLY A 46 -8.96 1.66 17.96
CA GLY A 46 -10.27 2.04 18.45
C GLY A 46 -11.22 2.46 17.33
N ALA A 47 -12.43 2.87 17.69
CA ALA A 47 -13.47 3.29 16.73
C ALA A 47 -13.17 4.65 16.07
N THR A 48 -12.23 5.42 16.64
CA THR A 48 -11.84 6.76 16.19
C THR A 48 -10.43 6.77 15.60
N ASP A 49 -10.14 7.74 14.74
CA ASP A 49 -8.83 7.87 14.09
C ASP A 49 -7.71 8.30 15.05
N GLU A 50 -8.09 8.78 16.24
CA GLU A 50 -7.19 9.17 17.33
C GLU A 50 -6.66 7.95 18.09
N GLN A 51 -7.43 6.86 18.14
CA GLN A 51 -7.07 5.60 18.80
C GLN A 51 -6.22 4.72 17.89
N LYS A 52 -4.99 5.17 17.62
CA LYS A 52 -4.02 4.45 16.77
C LYS A 52 -3.58 3.15 17.44
N ALA A 53 -3.60 2.06 16.67
CA ALA A 53 -3.08 0.77 17.13
C ALA A 53 -1.55 0.73 17.14
N THR A 54 -0.99 0.08 18.15
CA THR A 54 0.41 -0.30 18.20
C THR A 54 0.56 -1.74 17.71
N GLN A 55 1.05 -1.91 16.48
CA GLN A 55 1.16 -3.23 15.83
C GLN A 55 2.56 -3.84 15.87
N ILE A 56 3.59 -3.03 16.13
CA ILE A 56 4.98 -3.47 16.22
C ILE A 56 5.53 -3.12 17.60
N TYR A 57 6.34 -4.01 18.17
CA TYR A 57 7.02 -3.84 19.44
C TYR A 57 8.42 -4.46 19.36
N PRO A 58 9.49 -3.78 19.79
CA PRO A 58 9.56 -2.34 20.10
C PRO A 58 9.42 -1.49 18.83
N GLN A 59 9.12 -0.20 18.97
CA GLN A 59 9.00 0.72 17.83
C GLN A 59 10.30 1.43 17.52
N GLU A 60 11.12 1.72 18.54
CA GLU A 60 12.39 2.41 18.37
C GLU A 60 13.45 1.90 19.34
N LEU A 61 14.63 1.61 18.81
CA LEU A 61 15.76 1.09 19.56
C LEU A 61 17.08 1.67 19.03
N LYS A 62 17.99 1.97 19.94
CA LYS A 62 19.36 2.38 19.65
C LYS A 62 20.33 1.25 19.99
N LEU A 63 21.09 0.79 18.99
CA LEU A 63 22.10 -0.26 19.16
C LEU A 63 23.50 0.34 19.26
N ASN A 64 24.21 -0.03 20.32
CA ASN A 64 25.65 0.18 20.44
C ASN A 64 26.31 -1.18 20.19
N MET A 65 27.08 -1.33 19.11
CA MET A 65 27.64 -2.62 18.71
C MET A 65 29.14 -2.53 18.41
N ARG A 66 29.91 -3.47 18.97
CA ARG A 66 31.30 -3.68 18.57
C ARG A 66 31.37 -4.27 17.14
N PRO A 67 32.39 -3.91 16.34
CA PRO A 67 32.61 -4.55 15.05
C PRO A 67 32.73 -6.07 15.16
N LYS A 68 32.21 -6.78 14.16
CA LYS A 68 32.13 -8.26 14.04
C LYS A 68 31.24 -8.97 15.05
N GLN A 69 30.75 -8.30 16.09
CA GLN A 69 29.79 -8.90 17.01
C GLN A 69 28.42 -9.00 16.33
N VAL A 70 27.75 -10.13 16.54
CA VAL A 70 26.35 -10.31 16.18
C VAL A 70 25.50 -9.89 17.37
N PHE A 71 24.53 -9.01 17.15
CA PHE A 71 23.55 -8.60 18.14
C PHE A 71 22.16 -9.01 17.66
N SER A 72 21.33 -9.54 18.55
CA SER A 72 19.99 -10.00 18.19
C SER A 72 18.98 -9.44 19.16
N PHE A 73 17.82 -9.03 18.64
CA PHE A 73 16.68 -8.62 19.44
C PHE A 73 15.38 -9.11 18.80
N ASN A 74 14.34 -9.20 19.62
CA ASN A 74 13.03 -9.66 19.18
C ASN A 74 12.18 -8.47 18.77
N VAL A 75 11.54 -8.59 17.62
CA VAL A 75 10.44 -7.76 17.19
C VAL A 75 9.17 -8.60 17.21
N SER A 76 8.18 -8.14 17.94
CA SER A 76 6.84 -8.70 17.94
C SER A 76 5.97 -7.86 17.03
N PHE A 77 5.27 -8.50 16.11
CA PHE A 77 4.24 -7.89 15.30
C PHE A 77 2.91 -8.56 15.62
N ARG A 78 1.87 -7.78 15.88
CA ARG A 78 0.50 -8.27 15.98
C ARG A 78 -0.40 -7.36 15.18
N GLN A 79 -1.19 -7.97 14.32
CA GLN A 79 -2.23 -7.25 13.63
C GLN A 79 -3.27 -6.77 14.63
N ALA A 80 -3.59 -5.48 14.57
CA ALA A 80 -4.64 -4.92 15.40
C ALA A 80 -6.00 -5.41 14.94
N LEU A 81 -6.83 -5.87 15.88
CA LEU A 81 -8.26 -6.04 15.65
C LEU A 81 -8.88 -4.65 15.38
N ASP A 82 -9.93 -4.62 14.55
CA ASP A 82 -10.64 -3.39 14.15
C ASP A 82 -9.75 -2.32 13.45
N TYR A 83 -8.68 -2.74 12.75
CA TYR A 83 -7.83 -1.77 12.04
C TYR A 83 -8.64 -0.99 10.98
N PRO A 84 -8.40 0.33 10.80
CA PRO A 84 -9.23 1.12 9.93
C PRO A 84 -9.10 0.73 8.45
N VAL A 85 -10.22 0.83 7.73
CA VAL A 85 -10.31 0.48 6.30
C VAL A 85 -10.87 1.66 5.52
N ASP A 86 -10.16 2.05 4.47
CA ASP A 86 -10.61 2.98 3.44
C ASP A 86 -10.89 2.19 2.17
N LEU A 87 -12.11 2.27 1.65
CA LEU A 87 -12.50 1.70 0.37
C LEU A 87 -12.95 2.80 -0.58
N TYR A 88 -12.24 2.95 -1.69
CA TYR A 88 -12.59 3.88 -2.75
C TYR A 88 -13.12 3.11 -3.95
N TYR A 89 -14.38 3.34 -4.29
CA TYR A 89 -15.04 2.69 -5.41
C TYR A 89 -14.89 3.56 -6.66
N LEU A 90 -14.19 3.07 -7.66
CA LEU A 90 -13.92 3.74 -8.92
C LEU A 90 -14.68 3.01 -10.04
N MET A 91 -15.71 3.67 -10.56
CA MET A 91 -16.64 3.07 -11.51
C MET A 91 -16.56 3.70 -12.89
N ASP A 92 -16.54 2.86 -13.90
CA ASP A 92 -16.84 3.25 -15.26
C ASP A 92 -18.30 3.68 -15.40
N LEU A 93 -18.52 4.91 -15.87
CA LEU A 93 -19.85 5.45 -16.17
C LEU A 93 -20.07 5.68 -17.67
N SER A 94 -19.40 4.89 -18.52
CA SER A 94 -19.78 4.71 -19.92
C SER A 94 -21.23 4.21 -20.05
N PHE A 95 -21.78 4.26 -21.27
CA PHE A 95 -23.20 4.00 -21.49
C PHE A 95 -23.55 2.52 -21.23
N SER A 96 -22.61 1.60 -21.47
CA SER A 96 -22.82 0.17 -21.25
C SER A 96 -22.95 -0.18 -19.77
N MET A 97 -22.38 0.61 -18.86
CA MET A 97 -22.43 0.42 -17.41
C MET A 97 -23.74 0.93 -16.75
N ALA A 98 -24.75 1.33 -17.53
CA ALA A 98 -25.96 1.96 -17.03
C ALA A 98 -26.83 1.06 -16.14
N ASP A 99 -26.92 -0.23 -16.45
CA ASP A 99 -27.65 -1.19 -15.62
C ASP A 99 -26.87 -1.56 -14.36
N ASP A 100 -25.53 -1.63 -14.45
CA ASP A 100 -24.66 -1.90 -13.31
C ASP A 100 -24.67 -0.77 -12.27
N LYS A 101 -24.80 0.48 -12.71
CA LYS A 101 -24.96 1.64 -11.83
C LYS A 101 -26.16 1.50 -10.89
N GLN A 102 -27.30 1.00 -11.40
CA GLN A 102 -28.52 0.86 -10.59
C GLN A 102 -28.31 -0.10 -9.43
N LYS A 103 -27.62 -1.21 -9.69
CA LYS A 103 -27.30 -2.26 -8.71
C LYS A 103 -26.28 -1.77 -7.68
N LEU A 104 -25.35 -0.90 -8.07
CA LEU A 104 -24.36 -0.35 -7.16
C LEU A 104 -24.96 0.49 -6.04
N THR A 105 -26.11 1.13 -6.27
CA THR A 105 -26.78 1.85 -5.18
C THR A 105 -27.19 0.90 -4.05
N GLU A 106 -27.65 -0.32 -4.38
CA GLU A 106 -27.96 -1.37 -3.42
C GLU A 106 -26.68 -1.97 -2.79
N LEU A 107 -25.58 -2.02 -3.55
CA LEU A 107 -24.28 -2.46 -3.06
C LEU A 107 -23.78 -1.61 -1.90
N GLY A 108 -23.97 -0.28 -1.94
CA GLY A 108 -23.45 0.64 -0.92
C GLY A 108 -23.88 0.28 0.51
N ASP A 109 -25.17 -0.01 0.69
CA ASP A 109 -25.75 -0.38 1.98
C ASP A 109 -25.28 -1.78 2.42
N LEU A 110 -25.25 -2.75 1.49
CA LEU A 110 -24.76 -4.11 1.77
C LEU A 110 -23.28 -4.11 2.17
N LEU A 111 -22.47 -3.34 1.46
CA LEU A 111 -21.02 -3.24 1.66
C LEU A 111 -20.74 -2.54 2.99
N ALA A 112 -21.48 -1.49 3.32
CA ALA A 112 -21.45 -0.87 4.64
C ALA A 112 -21.79 -1.88 5.76
N GLU A 113 -22.87 -2.65 5.61
CA GLU A 113 -23.30 -3.64 6.61
C GLU A 113 -22.23 -4.72 6.82
N LYS A 114 -21.68 -5.26 5.73
CA LYS A 114 -20.68 -6.34 5.77
C LYS A 114 -19.35 -5.84 6.31
N MET A 115 -18.89 -4.66 5.89
CA MET A 115 -17.63 -4.08 6.37
C MET A 115 -17.70 -3.63 7.82
N THR A 116 -18.86 -3.21 8.31
CA THR A 116 -19.07 -2.87 9.74
C THR A 116 -18.88 -4.09 10.66
N LYS A 117 -19.13 -5.31 10.16
CA LYS A 117 -18.86 -6.56 10.88
C LYS A 117 -17.35 -6.88 10.95
N ILE A 118 -16.55 -6.30 10.06
CA ILE A 118 -15.10 -6.53 9.95
C ILE A 118 -14.31 -5.46 10.72
N THR A 119 -14.70 -4.20 10.59
CA THR A 119 -14.06 -3.08 11.27
C THR A 119 -15.09 -2.01 11.64
N LYS A 120 -14.94 -1.45 12.83
CA LYS A 120 -15.75 -0.31 13.29
C LYS A 120 -15.33 1.01 12.64
N ASN A 121 -14.20 1.05 11.94
CA ASN A 121 -13.64 2.26 11.38
C ASN A 121 -13.48 2.16 9.84
N PHE A 122 -14.62 1.92 9.19
CA PHE A 122 -14.77 1.86 7.74
C PHE A 122 -15.08 3.24 7.14
N ARG A 123 -14.45 3.58 6.02
CA ARG A 123 -14.79 4.74 5.19
C ARG A 123 -14.97 4.30 3.74
N LEU A 124 -16.00 4.87 3.10
CA LEU A 124 -16.35 4.63 1.71
C LEU A 124 -16.21 5.93 0.92
N GLY A 125 -15.66 5.85 -0.28
CA GLY A 125 -15.51 6.93 -1.25
C GLY A 125 -15.97 6.49 -2.63
N PHE A 126 -16.31 7.43 -3.50
CA PHE A 126 -16.78 7.14 -4.85
C PHE A 126 -16.18 8.11 -5.88
N GLY A 127 -15.66 7.55 -6.96
CA GLY A 127 -15.24 8.27 -8.14
C GLY A 127 -15.72 7.57 -9.39
N SER A 128 -15.73 8.30 -10.50
CA SER A 128 -16.11 7.74 -11.79
C SER A 128 -15.23 8.23 -12.92
N PHE A 129 -15.20 7.48 -14.01
CA PHE A 129 -14.49 7.83 -15.23
C PHE A 129 -15.29 7.42 -16.46
N VAL A 130 -14.92 8.00 -17.59
CA VAL A 130 -15.39 7.63 -18.94
C VAL A 130 -14.13 7.63 -19.80
N ASP A 131 -13.90 8.69 -20.57
CA ASP A 131 -12.67 8.88 -21.31
C ASP A 131 -12.35 10.36 -21.55
N LYS A 132 -11.19 10.63 -22.12
CA LYS A 132 -10.69 11.96 -22.46
C LYS A 132 -11.66 12.63 -23.43
N LYS A 133 -12.05 13.87 -23.12
CA LYS A 133 -12.98 14.66 -23.95
C LYS A 133 -12.31 15.21 -25.23
N VAL A 134 -11.74 14.34 -26.04
CA VAL A 134 -11.00 14.66 -27.27
C VAL A 134 -11.34 13.64 -28.35
N MET A 135 -11.46 14.09 -29.60
CA MET A 135 -11.56 13.17 -30.75
C MET A 135 -10.25 12.39 -30.92
N PRO A 136 -10.26 11.08 -31.25
CA PRO A 136 -11.41 10.27 -31.67
C PRO A 136 -12.13 9.51 -30.54
N PHE A 137 -11.68 9.62 -29.28
CA PHE A 137 -12.17 8.83 -28.14
C PHE A 137 -13.64 9.14 -27.82
N VAL A 138 -14.00 10.43 -27.80
CA VAL A 138 -15.39 10.87 -27.66
C VAL A 138 -15.75 11.89 -28.74
N ASP A 139 -17.04 12.02 -29.05
CA ASP A 139 -17.50 13.15 -29.89
C ASP A 139 -17.40 14.46 -29.09
N ALA A 140 -16.28 15.15 -29.22
CA ALA A 140 -16.02 16.40 -28.52
C ALA A 140 -17.02 17.53 -28.85
N ARG A 141 -17.83 17.38 -29.91
CA ARG A 141 -18.88 18.34 -30.30
C ARG A 141 -20.21 18.04 -29.62
N ALA A 142 -20.41 16.81 -29.15
CA ALA A 142 -21.65 16.39 -28.51
C ALA A 142 -21.59 16.70 -27.01
N ASN A 143 -22.34 17.71 -26.57
CA ASN A 143 -22.54 17.97 -25.13
C ASN A 143 -23.47 16.93 -24.48
N LYS A 144 -24.21 16.16 -25.30
CA LYS A 144 -25.02 15.02 -24.90
C LYS A 144 -24.79 13.88 -25.91
N PRO A 145 -23.98 12.86 -25.58
CA PRO A 145 -23.75 11.72 -26.47
C PRO A 145 -24.97 10.81 -26.59
N CYS A 146 -25.90 10.89 -25.63
CA CYS A 146 -27.21 10.23 -25.68
C CYS A 146 -28.27 11.06 -24.92
N ASP A 147 -29.56 10.73 -25.06
CA ASP A 147 -30.68 11.50 -24.48
C ASP A 147 -30.60 11.64 -22.96
N THR A 148 -30.19 10.56 -22.29
CA THR A 148 -30.05 10.44 -20.83
C THR A 148 -28.63 10.70 -20.32
N CYS A 149 -27.67 10.91 -21.23
CA CYS A 149 -26.26 11.05 -20.89
C CYS A 149 -25.88 12.47 -20.46
N VAL A 150 -24.83 12.57 -19.65
CA VAL A 150 -24.10 13.82 -19.42
C VAL A 150 -22.97 13.99 -20.43
N GLU A 151 -22.39 15.19 -20.42
CA GLU A 151 -21.20 15.52 -21.19
C GLU A 151 -20.02 14.60 -20.80
N PRO A 152 -19.25 14.07 -21.76
CA PRO A 152 -18.10 13.22 -21.45
C PRO A 152 -17.02 13.93 -20.65
N TYR A 153 -16.40 13.19 -19.73
CA TYR A 153 -15.34 13.66 -18.86
C TYR A 153 -14.35 12.52 -18.57
N GLY A 154 -13.08 12.86 -18.33
CA GLY A 154 -12.06 11.85 -18.03
C GLY A 154 -12.25 11.19 -16.67
N PHE A 155 -12.17 11.98 -15.60
CA PHE A 155 -12.35 11.49 -14.23
C PHE A 155 -13.03 12.54 -13.35
N LYS A 156 -13.87 12.05 -12.42
CA LYS A 156 -14.47 12.84 -11.35
C LYS A 156 -14.44 12.10 -10.02
N ASN A 157 -13.89 12.75 -9.00
CA ASN A 157 -14.09 12.37 -7.59
C ASN A 157 -15.43 12.97 -7.10
N HIS A 158 -16.46 12.13 -6.98
CA HIS A 158 -17.78 12.57 -6.52
C HIS A 158 -17.83 12.68 -5.00
N MET A 159 -17.33 11.64 -4.32
CA MET A 159 -17.43 11.51 -2.87
C MET A 159 -16.08 11.15 -2.26
N SER A 160 -15.52 12.08 -1.49
CA SER A 160 -14.36 11.81 -0.62
C SER A 160 -14.68 10.73 0.41
N LEU A 161 -13.67 9.96 0.82
CA LEU A 161 -13.76 8.91 1.84
C LEU A 161 -14.41 9.41 3.13
N THR A 162 -15.58 8.87 3.46
CA THR A 162 -16.39 9.25 4.62
C THR A 162 -16.92 8.04 5.37
N LYS A 163 -17.23 8.21 6.67
CA LYS A 163 -17.92 7.20 7.48
C LYS A 163 -19.44 7.18 7.22
N ASP A 164 -20.00 8.25 6.67
CA ASP A 164 -21.44 8.32 6.39
C ASP A 164 -21.76 7.58 5.09
N THR A 165 -22.09 6.30 5.21
CA THR A 165 -22.39 5.42 4.07
C THR A 165 -23.65 5.83 3.34
N ARG A 166 -24.55 6.62 3.95
CA ARG A 166 -25.74 7.16 3.27
C ARG A 166 -25.39 8.12 2.15
N ARG A 167 -24.21 8.74 2.21
CA ARG A 167 -23.69 9.59 1.13
C ARG A 167 -23.36 8.80 -0.14
N PHE A 168 -23.24 7.48 -0.06
CA PHE A 168 -23.06 6.64 -1.24
C PHE A 168 -24.25 6.73 -2.22
N LYS A 169 -25.40 7.27 -1.80
CA LYS A 169 -26.49 7.63 -2.72
C LYS A 169 -26.08 8.65 -3.80
N GLU A 170 -24.99 9.40 -3.60
CA GLU A 170 -24.36 10.26 -4.61
C GLU A 170 -23.99 9.46 -5.90
N VAL A 171 -23.80 8.14 -5.80
CA VAL A 171 -23.71 7.23 -6.96
C VAL A 171 -24.95 7.30 -7.83
N ASN A 172 -26.14 7.25 -7.25
CA ASN A 172 -27.41 7.28 -7.99
C ASN A 172 -27.60 8.61 -8.72
N GLU A 173 -27.14 9.71 -8.12
CA GLU A 173 -27.17 11.05 -8.70
C GLU A 173 -26.17 11.23 -9.87
N SER A 174 -25.19 10.34 -10.00
CA SER A 174 -24.14 10.42 -11.01
C SER A 174 -24.60 9.84 -12.34
N ALA A 175 -25.00 10.67 -13.31
CA ALA A 175 -25.49 10.20 -14.60
C ALA A 175 -24.41 9.50 -15.44
N VAL A 176 -24.82 8.51 -16.25
CA VAL A 176 -23.95 7.88 -17.24
C VAL A 176 -23.59 8.86 -18.35
N SER A 177 -22.47 8.61 -19.01
CA SER A 177 -22.00 9.32 -20.19
C SER A 177 -21.84 8.32 -21.35
N GLY A 178 -21.32 8.77 -22.48
CA GLY A 178 -20.92 7.90 -23.57
C GLY A 178 -19.63 8.37 -24.23
N ASN A 179 -18.89 7.43 -24.79
CA ASN A 179 -17.72 7.58 -25.65
C ASN A 179 -17.98 6.89 -27.01
N LEU A 180 -17.03 6.97 -27.93
CA LEU A 180 -17.14 6.42 -29.29
C LEU A 180 -16.41 5.10 -29.46
N ASP A 181 -15.24 4.96 -28.84
CA ASP A 181 -14.46 3.72 -28.86
C ASP A 181 -14.74 2.84 -27.64
N ALA A 182 -14.18 1.63 -27.65
CA ALA A 182 -14.46 0.62 -26.64
C ALA A 182 -13.53 0.68 -25.42
N PRO A 183 -12.22 0.99 -25.51
CA PRO A 183 -11.39 1.16 -24.32
C PRO A 183 -11.72 2.47 -23.59
N GLU A 184 -11.52 2.48 -22.27
CA GLU A 184 -11.87 3.64 -21.44
C GLU A 184 -10.64 4.30 -20.79
N GLY A 185 -10.83 5.52 -20.30
CA GLY A 185 -9.80 6.34 -19.64
C GLY A 185 -9.53 6.00 -18.18
N GLY A 186 -9.85 4.79 -17.73
CA GLY A 186 -9.80 4.39 -16.31
C GLY A 186 -8.41 4.50 -15.66
N PHE A 187 -7.34 4.45 -16.45
CA PHE A 187 -5.97 4.60 -15.96
C PHE A 187 -5.65 6.02 -15.45
N ASP A 188 -6.19 7.07 -16.08
CA ASP A 188 -6.10 8.44 -15.53
C ASP A 188 -6.78 8.50 -14.16
N ALA A 189 -7.95 7.88 -14.07
CA ALA A 189 -8.76 7.86 -12.86
C ALA A 189 -8.08 7.13 -11.70
N ILE A 190 -7.40 6.00 -11.98
CA ILE A 190 -6.56 5.31 -10.99
C ILE A 190 -5.47 6.26 -10.49
N ILE A 191 -4.68 6.87 -11.38
CA ILE A 191 -3.59 7.76 -10.97
C ILE A 191 -4.11 8.91 -10.12
N GLN A 192 -5.12 9.64 -10.59
CA GLN A 192 -5.70 10.77 -9.86
C GLN A 192 -6.23 10.35 -8.48
N SER A 193 -6.91 9.19 -8.41
CA SER A 193 -7.43 8.66 -7.15
C SER A 193 -6.32 8.26 -6.15
N LEU A 194 -5.14 7.87 -6.63
CA LEU A 194 -3.99 7.52 -5.79
C LEU A 194 -3.21 8.76 -5.31
N VAL A 195 -3.01 9.75 -6.18
CA VAL A 195 -2.11 10.89 -5.92
C VAL A 195 -2.82 12.05 -5.22
N CYS A 196 -4.13 12.24 -5.46
CA CYS A 196 -4.95 13.27 -4.81
C CYS A 196 -5.40 12.86 -3.40
N ARG A 197 -4.42 12.65 -2.52
CA ARG A 197 -4.64 12.08 -1.17
C ARG A 197 -5.61 12.90 -0.32
N LYS A 198 -5.61 14.23 -0.47
CA LYS A 198 -6.44 15.12 0.35
C LYS A 198 -7.88 15.16 -0.15
N GLU A 199 -8.04 15.23 -1.47
CA GLU A 199 -9.31 15.35 -2.17
C GLU A 199 -10.10 14.03 -2.10
N VAL A 200 -9.40 12.90 -2.27
CA VAL A 200 -9.98 11.56 -2.06
C VAL A 200 -10.13 11.24 -0.57
N GLY A 201 -9.19 11.69 0.27
CA GLY A 201 -9.29 11.57 1.73
C GLY A 201 -8.65 10.30 2.32
N TRP A 202 -7.62 9.74 1.67
CA TRP A 202 -6.91 8.55 2.17
C TRP A 202 -6.26 8.81 3.54
N ARG A 203 -6.52 7.94 4.52
CA ARG A 203 -5.82 8.01 5.81
C ARG A 203 -4.41 7.48 5.68
N GLN A 204 -3.47 8.07 6.42
CA GLN A 204 -2.09 7.55 6.44
C GLN A 204 -2.04 6.12 7.00
N ASN A 205 -2.74 5.88 8.12
CA ASN A 205 -2.71 4.61 8.87
C ASN A 205 -4.05 3.86 8.72
N ALA A 206 -4.34 3.38 7.52
CA ALA A 206 -5.49 2.54 7.23
C ALA A 206 -5.13 1.52 6.15
N ARG A 207 -5.88 0.42 6.08
CA ARG A 207 -5.87 -0.44 4.91
C ARG A 207 -6.61 0.27 3.79
N LYS A 208 -5.92 0.52 2.69
CA LYS A 208 -6.47 1.23 1.54
C LYS A 208 -6.81 0.22 0.44
N MET A 209 -8.05 0.19 0.00
CA MET A 209 -8.53 -0.67 -1.07
C MET A 209 -9.22 0.20 -2.13
N MET A 210 -8.89 -0.04 -3.39
CA MET A 210 -9.54 0.61 -4.52
C MET A 210 -10.21 -0.46 -5.37
N VAL A 211 -11.52 -0.34 -5.54
CA VAL A 211 -12.28 -1.20 -6.44
C VAL A 211 -12.39 -0.47 -7.77
N PHE A 212 -11.86 -1.06 -8.83
CA PHE A 212 -11.95 -0.55 -10.19
C PHE A 212 -12.96 -1.41 -10.95
N SER A 213 -14.07 -0.83 -11.37
CA SER A 213 -15.17 -1.54 -12.03
C SER A 213 -15.43 -1.02 -13.43
N THR A 214 -15.44 -1.93 -14.41
CA THR A 214 -15.67 -1.64 -15.84
C THR A 214 -16.03 -2.93 -16.57
N ASP A 215 -16.73 -2.81 -17.68
CA ASP A 215 -17.02 -3.88 -18.64
C ASP A 215 -16.11 -3.83 -19.89
N ALA A 216 -15.16 -2.90 -19.91
CA ALA A 216 -14.35 -2.55 -21.06
C ALA A 216 -12.83 -2.72 -20.85
N GLY A 217 -12.09 -2.58 -21.95
CA GLY A 217 -10.63 -2.45 -21.93
C GLY A 217 -10.17 -1.09 -21.39
N PHE A 218 -8.87 -0.82 -21.44
CA PHE A 218 -8.31 0.44 -20.95
C PHE A 218 -7.35 1.04 -21.96
N HIS A 219 -7.32 2.36 -22.02
CA HIS A 219 -6.24 3.11 -22.67
C HIS A 219 -5.01 3.22 -21.78
N TYR A 220 -3.83 3.26 -22.41
CA TYR A 220 -2.54 3.41 -21.74
C TYR A 220 -1.60 4.32 -22.53
N ALA A 221 -0.48 4.70 -21.90
CA ALA A 221 0.49 5.61 -22.49
C ALA A 221 0.84 5.26 -23.96
N GLY A 222 0.71 6.25 -24.83
CA GLY A 222 0.85 6.16 -26.28
C GLY A 222 -0.47 6.34 -27.02
N ASP A 223 -1.59 5.91 -26.44
CA ASP A 223 -2.91 5.94 -27.09
C ASP A 223 -3.41 7.38 -27.30
N GLY A 224 -3.11 8.29 -26.36
CA GLY A 224 -3.50 9.70 -26.43
C GLY A 224 -2.97 10.43 -27.67
N ARG A 225 -1.93 9.89 -28.31
CA ARG A 225 -1.38 10.41 -29.58
C ARG A 225 -2.44 10.48 -30.68
N LEU A 226 -3.43 9.58 -30.69
CA LEU A 226 -4.54 9.61 -31.65
C LEU A 226 -5.39 10.88 -31.52
N GLY A 227 -5.53 11.41 -30.31
CA GLY A 227 -6.18 12.69 -30.03
C GLY A 227 -5.24 13.89 -29.95
N GLY A 228 -3.98 13.75 -30.38
CA GLY A 228 -2.98 14.82 -30.33
C GLY A 228 -2.35 15.06 -28.95
N LEU A 229 -2.62 14.18 -27.98
CA LEU A 229 -2.09 14.27 -26.63
C LEU A 229 -0.73 13.58 -26.56
N VAL A 230 0.33 14.39 -26.65
CA VAL A 230 1.72 13.90 -26.73
C VAL A 230 2.54 14.18 -25.48
N ILE A 231 1.96 14.90 -24.51
CA ILE A 231 2.63 15.22 -23.25
C ILE A 231 2.41 14.05 -22.28
N PRO A 232 3.47 13.38 -21.79
CA PRO A 232 3.30 12.27 -20.85
C PRO A 232 2.62 12.70 -19.55
N ASN A 233 1.84 11.79 -18.96
CA ASN A 233 1.26 11.98 -17.63
C ASN A 233 2.37 12.24 -16.59
N ASP A 234 2.21 13.26 -15.76
CA ASP A 234 3.23 13.68 -14.78
C ASP A 234 3.11 12.96 -13.42
N GLY A 235 2.09 12.13 -13.23
CA GLY A 235 1.83 11.40 -12.00
C GLY A 235 1.52 12.30 -10.79
N SER A 236 1.02 13.52 -11.02
CA SER A 236 0.66 14.49 -9.98
C SER A 236 -0.86 14.69 -9.89
N CYS A 237 -1.32 15.32 -8.80
CA CYS A 237 -2.73 15.59 -8.57
C CYS A 237 -3.20 16.83 -9.33
N HIS A 238 -4.29 16.70 -10.09
CA HIS A 238 -4.87 17.74 -10.92
C HIS A 238 -6.41 17.73 -10.85
N LEU A 239 -6.96 17.77 -9.63
CA LEU A 239 -8.40 17.91 -9.44
C LEU A 239 -8.77 19.36 -9.17
N ASP A 240 -9.84 19.83 -9.81
CA ASP A 240 -10.44 21.11 -9.47
C ASP A 240 -11.27 21.01 -8.15
N ARG A 241 -11.83 22.15 -7.74
CA ARG A 241 -12.69 22.24 -6.55
C ARG A 241 -13.99 21.43 -6.65
N HIS A 242 -14.38 20.99 -7.84
CA HIS A 242 -15.56 20.19 -8.12
C HIS A 242 -15.23 18.70 -8.30
N GLY A 243 -13.94 18.33 -8.14
CA GLY A 243 -13.46 16.96 -8.21
C GLY A 243 -13.15 16.48 -9.63
N TYR A 244 -13.21 17.34 -10.65
CA TYR A 244 -12.91 16.96 -12.04
C TYR A 244 -11.40 16.98 -12.32
N TYR A 245 -10.93 16.01 -13.10
CA TYR A 245 -9.56 15.98 -13.60
C TYR A 245 -9.32 17.03 -14.68
N THR A 246 -8.49 18.03 -14.38
CA THR A 246 -8.30 19.20 -15.24
C THR A 246 -7.34 18.99 -16.40
N MET A 247 -6.45 17.98 -16.32
CA MET A 247 -5.44 17.72 -17.36
C MET A 247 -5.82 16.57 -18.30
N SER A 248 -7.09 16.14 -18.29
CA SER A 248 -7.59 15.03 -19.11
C SER A 248 -7.36 15.24 -20.62
N THR A 249 -7.44 16.50 -21.08
CA THR A 249 -7.26 16.88 -22.49
C THR A 249 -5.88 17.45 -22.81
N GLU A 250 -4.94 17.40 -21.86
CA GLU A 250 -3.58 17.94 -22.02
C GLU A 250 -2.53 16.83 -21.98
N PHE A 251 -2.71 15.87 -21.08
CA PHE A 251 -1.79 14.75 -20.91
C PHE A 251 -2.29 13.49 -21.59
N ASP A 252 -1.34 12.67 -22.04
CA ASP A 252 -1.55 11.28 -22.43
C ASP A 252 -1.99 10.42 -21.22
N TYR A 253 -2.48 9.22 -21.49
CA TYR A 253 -2.79 8.24 -20.45
C TYR A 253 -1.52 7.82 -19.70
N PRO A 254 -1.62 7.40 -18.44
CA PRO A 254 -0.46 6.90 -17.72
C PRO A 254 -0.07 5.51 -18.19
N SER A 255 1.21 5.19 -18.05
CA SER A 255 1.74 3.85 -18.34
C SER A 255 1.43 2.87 -17.20
N ILE A 256 1.44 1.57 -17.52
CA ILE A 256 1.33 0.50 -16.51
C ILE A 256 2.43 0.64 -15.44
N SER A 257 3.64 1.06 -15.82
CA SER A 257 4.73 1.28 -14.88
C SER A 257 4.47 2.45 -13.92
N GLN A 258 3.80 3.52 -14.37
CA GLN A 258 3.41 4.61 -13.49
C GLN A 258 2.34 4.17 -12.50
N ILE A 259 1.37 3.36 -12.93
CA ILE A 259 0.38 2.76 -12.02
C ILE A 259 1.09 1.90 -10.98
N HIS A 260 2.00 1.01 -11.41
CA HIS A 260 2.79 0.18 -10.50
C HIS A 260 3.52 1.01 -9.44
N GLN A 261 4.20 2.06 -9.87
CA GLN A 261 4.91 2.97 -8.98
C GLN A 261 3.97 3.64 -7.98
N LYS A 262 2.85 4.23 -8.43
CA LYS A 262 1.93 4.95 -7.55
C LYS A 262 1.17 4.05 -6.60
N VAL A 263 0.78 2.85 -7.02
CA VAL A 263 0.16 1.84 -6.15
C VAL A 263 1.13 1.44 -5.03
N ARG A 264 2.40 1.22 -5.36
CA ARG A 264 3.45 0.90 -4.37
C ARG A 264 3.71 2.05 -3.40
N GLU A 265 3.80 3.29 -3.90
CA GLU A 265 4.02 4.50 -3.08
C GLU A 265 2.86 4.80 -2.13
N THR A 266 1.63 4.48 -2.53
CA THR A 266 0.40 4.78 -1.74
C THR A 266 -0.05 3.61 -0.87
N GLN A 267 0.47 2.40 -1.15
CA GLN A 267 0.12 1.14 -0.49
C GLN A 267 -1.38 0.83 -0.60
N VAL A 268 -1.97 1.18 -1.74
CA VAL A 268 -3.36 0.85 -2.07
C VAL A 268 -3.40 -0.56 -2.66
N ASN A 269 -4.41 -1.34 -2.28
CA ASN A 269 -4.67 -2.65 -2.84
C ASN A 269 -5.70 -2.48 -3.96
N LEU A 270 -5.36 -2.87 -5.19
CA LEU A 270 -6.23 -2.72 -6.35
C LEU A 270 -7.11 -3.98 -6.54
N ILE A 271 -8.41 -3.76 -6.76
CA ILE A 271 -9.37 -4.82 -7.03
C ILE A 271 -10.04 -4.51 -8.36
N PHE A 272 -9.68 -5.23 -9.41
CA PHE A 272 -10.33 -5.15 -10.72
C PHE A 272 -11.59 -6.01 -10.70
N ALA A 273 -12.76 -5.37 -10.66
CA ALA A 273 -14.08 -5.98 -10.69
C ALA A 273 -14.67 -5.80 -12.10
N VAL A 274 -14.38 -6.74 -12.99
CA VAL A 274 -14.64 -6.59 -14.44
C VAL A 274 -15.57 -7.66 -14.97
N THR A 275 -16.28 -7.40 -16.05
CA THR A 275 -17.15 -8.41 -16.68
C THR A 275 -16.35 -9.64 -17.15
N GLU A 276 -17.05 -10.77 -17.32
CA GLU A 276 -16.43 -12.06 -17.65
C GLU A 276 -15.50 -12.01 -18.86
N GLU A 277 -15.89 -11.28 -19.89
CA GLU A 277 -15.14 -11.12 -21.13
C GLU A 277 -13.79 -10.42 -20.92
N GLN A 278 -13.72 -9.50 -19.94
CA GLN A 278 -12.51 -8.73 -19.64
C GLN A 278 -11.57 -9.40 -18.64
N VAL A 279 -12.02 -10.42 -17.90
CA VAL A 279 -11.20 -11.13 -16.89
C VAL A 279 -9.82 -11.54 -17.44
N PRO A 280 -9.69 -12.15 -18.64
CA PRO A 280 -8.38 -12.53 -19.17
C PRO A 280 -7.43 -11.35 -19.41
N LEU A 281 -7.96 -10.18 -19.80
CA LEU A 281 -7.18 -8.97 -20.04
C LEU A 281 -6.65 -8.41 -18.71
N TYR A 282 -7.52 -8.23 -17.72
CA TYR A 282 -7.13 -7.70 -16.42
C TYR A 282 -6.26 -8.66 -15.62
N GLN A 283 -6.36 -9.97 -15.86
CA GLN A 283 -5.44 -10.97 -15.29
C GLN A 283 -4.01 -10.77 -15.82
N ARG A 284 -3.84 -10.41 -17.11
CA ARG A 284 -2.53 -10.04 -17.67
C ARG A 284 -2.01 -8.75 -17.06
N LEU A 285 -2.88 -7.75 -16.87
CA LEU A 285 -2.51 -6.50 -16.19
C LEU A 285 -2.06 -6.77 -14.75
N GLN A 286 -2.79 -7.58 -13.99
CA GLN A 286 -2.41 -7.98 -12.64
C GLN A 286 -1.01 -8.62 -12.62
N ASN A 287 -0.72 -9.51 -13.56
CA ASN A 287 0.60 -10.14 -13.68
C ASN A 287 1.72 -9.14 -14.04
N ALA A 288 1.39 -8.06 -14.74
CA ALA A 288 2.31 -6.98 -15.09
C ALA A 288 2.57 -6.00 -13.92
N LEU A 289 1.87 -6.16 -12.79
CA LEU A 289 2.05 -5.39 -11.57
C LEU A 289 2.64 -6.27 -10.46
N PRO A 290 3.88 -6.77 -10.60
CA PRO A 290 4.48 -7.65 -9.61
C PRO A 290 4.66 -6.93 -8.27
N ASP A 291 4.61 -7.66 -7.16
CA ASP A 291 4.86 -7.16 -5.80
C ASP A 291 3.85 -6.14 -5.24
N VAL A 292 2.83 -5.72 -6.01
CA VAL A 292 1.68 -4.98 -5.49
C VAL A 292 0.49 -5.90 -5.31
N SER A 293 -0.33 -5.62 -4.29
CA SER A 293 -1.57 -6.34 -4.05
C SER A 293 -2.63 -5.91 -5.06
N ALA A 294 -2.70 -6.60 -6.19
CA ALA A 294 -3.78 -6.49 -7.15
C ALA A 294 -4.57 -7.80 -7.20
N SER A 295 -5.87 -7.72 -7.50
CA SER A 295 -6.72 -8.89 -7.71
C SER A 295 -7.73 -8.66 -8.80
N VAL A 296 -8.11 -9.72 -9.50
CA VAL A 296 -9.16 -9.69 -10.50
C VAL A 296 -10.31 -10.54 -10.01
N GLY A 297 -11.52 -10.02 -10.17
CA GLY A 297 -12.75 -10.77 -9.96
C GLY A 297 -13.77 -10.39 -11.02
N LYS A 298 -14.63 -11.36 -11.35
CA LYS A 298 -15.77 -11.12 -12.22
C LYS A 298 -16.68 -10.06 -11.57
N LEU A 299 -17.35 -9.24 -12.36
CA LEU A 299 -18.47 -8.40 -11.94
C LEU A 299 -19.75 -9.20 -12.22
N ALA A 300 -20.50 -9.56 -11.18
CA ALA A 300 -21.76 -10.27 -11.37
C ALA A 300 -22.88 -9.28 -11.67
N ASN A 301 -23.89 -9.76 -12.40
CA ASN A 301 -25.07 -8.99 -12.75
C ASN A 301 -25.90 -8.52 -11.54
N ASP A 302 -25.58 -8.90 -10.32
CA ASP A 302 -26.22 -8.45 -9.08
C ASP A 302 -25.24 -7.75 -8.12
N SER A 303 -23.99 -7.53 -8.56
CA SER A 303 -22.88 -6.96 -7.75
C SER A 303 -22.56 -7.70 -6.45
N SER A 304 -23.18 -8.85 -6.16
CA SER A 304 -23.02 -9.60 -4.91
C SER A 304 -21.57 -10.06 -4.69
N ASN A 305 -20.93 -10.47 -5.78
CA ASN A 305 -19.57 -10.95 -5.80
C ASN A 305 -18.53 -9.86 -5.54
N VAL A 306 -18.85 -8.58 -5.73
CA VAL A 306 -17.92 -7.47 -5.41
C VAL A 306 -17.66 -7.41 -3.90
N VAL A 307 -18.69 -7.63 -3.10
CA VAL A 307 -18.55 -7.67 -1.63
C VAL A 307 -17.64 -8.82 -1.20
N GLU A 308 -17.83 -9.99 -1.79
CA GLU A 308 -17.02 -11.19 -1.52
C GLU A 308 -15.56 -10.95 -1.91
N LEU A 309 -15.31 -10.36 -3.08
CA LEU A 309 -13.97 -10.00 -3.54
C LEU A 309 -13.26 -9.06 -2.56
N ILE A 310 -13.96 -8.02 -2.07
CA ILE A 310 -13.41 -7.09 -1.08
C ILE A 310 -13.08 -7.82 0.22
N GLN A 311 -13.98 -8.68 0.70
CA GLN A 311 -13.79 -9.44 1.92
C GLN A 311 -12.61 -10.42 1.80
N ASP A 312 -12.50 -11.10 0.66
CA ASP A 312 -11.39 -12.02 0.37
C ASP A 312 -10.06 -11.29 0.27
N GLN A 313 -10.03 -10.11 -0.36
CA GLN A 313 -8.81 -9.30 -0.39
C GLN A 313 -8.44 -8.79 0.99
N TYR A 314 -9.42 -8.32 1.77
CA TYR A 314 -9.18 -7.93 3.16
C TYR A 314 -8.58 -9.10 3.96
N ASN A 315 -9.10 -10.31 3.79
CA ASN A 315 -8.61 -11.52 4.44
C ASN A 315 -7.19 -11.88 3.95
N LYS A 316 -6.92 -11.88 2.65
CA LYS A 316 -5.59 -12.15 2.09
C LYS A 316 -4.54 -11.18 2.63
N ILE A 317 -4.87 -9.88 2.64
CA ILE A 317 -3.99 -8.83 3.20
C ILE A 317 -3.82 -9.03 4.71
N SER A 318 -4.88 -9.46 5.41
CA SER A 318 -4.82 -9.69 6.86
C SER A 318 -3.84 -10.80 7.24
N GLN A 319 -3.67 -11.80 6.37
CA GLN A 319 -2.96 -13.04 6.67
C GLN A 319 -1.46 -13.02 6.33
N LYS A 320 -1.01 -12.08 5.48
CA LYS A 320 0.38 -12.01 5.03
C LYS A 320 1.12 -10.86 5.72
N ILE A 321 2.22 -11.19 6.40
CA ILE A 321 3.13 -10.21 7.01
C ILE A 321 4.48 -10.33 6.32
N VAL A 322 4.97 -9.21 5.79
CA VAL A 322 6.30 -9.12 5.18
C VAL A 322 7.09 -8.05 5.93
N MET A 323 8.23 -8.43 6.49
CA MET A 323 9.20 -7.46 7.02
C MET A 323 10.18 -7.08 5.93
N VAL A 324 10.41 -5.78 5.78
CA VAL A 324 11.38 -5.20 4.85
C VAL A 324 12.25 -4.21 5.61
N ASP A 325 13.51 -4.11 5.22
CA ASP A 325 14.43 -3.07 5.69
C ASP A 325 15.00 -2.26 4.52
N ASN A 326 15.54 -1.10 4.85
CA ASN A 326 16.23 -0.21 3.94
C ASN A 326 17.73 -0.15 4.23
N VAL A 327 18.33 -1.19 4.82
CA VAL A 327 19.74 -1.15 5.21
C VAL A 327 20.63 -1.21 3.98
N ASN A 328 21.54 -0.24 3.93
CA ASN A 328 22.55 -0.20 2.90
C ASN A 328 23.74 -1.09 3.29
N ALA A 329 23.84 -2.27 2.68
CA ALA A 329 24.92 -3.21 2.94
C ALA A 329 26.33 -2.62 2.70
N SER A 330 26.45 -1.59 1.85
CA SER A 330 27.73 -0.88 1.63
C SER A 330 28.21 -0.09 2.85
N GLN A 331 27.32 0.24 3.79
CA GLN A 331 27.68 0.80 5.10
C GLN A 331 28.23 -0.27 6.07
N GLY A 332 28.40 -1.51 5.58
CA GLY A 332 28.97 -2.63 6.31
C GLY A 332 28.07 -3.21 7.40
N ILE A 333 26.77 -2.94 7.34
CA ILE A 333 25.75 -3.55 8.19
C ILE A 333 25.11 -4.72 7.43
N GLN A 334 25.04 -5.88 8.07
CA GLN A 334 24.31 -7.05 7.58
C GLN A 334 23.16 -7.36 8.52
N ILE A 335 21.97 -7.56 7.96
CA ILE A 335 20.78 -8.00 8.70
C ILE A 335 20.39 -9.39 8.23
N SER A 336 19.99 -10.24 9.17
CA SER A 336 19.28 -11.48 8.87
C SER A 336 18.06 -11.64 9.78
N TYR A 337 17.06 -12.34 9.26
CA TYR A 337 15.77 -12.54 9.88
C TYR A 337 15.58 -14.01 10.24
N ALA A 338 15.01 -14.27 11.42
CA ALA A 338 14.51 -15.57 11.79
C ALA A 338 13.11 -15.42 12.40
N THR A 339 12.13 -16.13 11.86
CA THR A 339 10.73 -16.07 12.30
C THR A 339 10.40 -17.23 13.23
N ALA A 340 9.71 -16.96 14.33
CA ALA A 340 9.11 -17.97 15.19
C ALA A 340 7.61 -17.68 15.30
N LEU A 341 6.77 -18.61 14.80
CA LEU A 341 5.32 -18.55 14.96
C LEU A 341 4.94 -19.40 16.17
N LEU A 342 4.24 -18.82 17.14
CA LEU A 342 3.63 -19.60 18.21
C LEU A 342 2.40 -20.30 17.61
N HIS A 343 2.53 -21.63 17.46
CA HIS A 343 1.58 -22.68 17.08
C HIS A 343 2.01 -23.46 15.82
N ALA A 344 2.22 -24.77 16.02
CA ALA A 344 2.63 -25.77 15.01
C ALA A 344 1.63 -25.98 13.86
N SER A 345 0.54 -25.21 13.81
CA SER A 345 -0.47 -25.22 12.74
C SER A 345 -0.26 -24.10 11.72
N CYS A 346 0.58 -23.10 12.01
CA CYS A 346 0.89 -22.01 11.09
C CYS A 346 2.24 -22.32 10.41
N ILE A 347 2.23 -23.35 9.55
CA ILE A 347 3.34 -23.67 8.66
C ILE A 347 3.12 -22.86 7.38
N ILE A 348 4.01 -21.90 7.08
CA ILE A 348 4.16 -21.42 5.72
C ILE A 348 4.91 -22.52 4.96
N LEU A 349 4.15 -23.48 4.43
CA LEU A 349 4.55 -24.20 3.24
C LEU A 349 3.93 -23.44 2.07
N LEU A 350 4.69 -23.33 0.98
CA LEU A 350 4.16 -22.88 -0.29
C LEU A 350 2.90 -23.72 -0.59
N ALA A 351 1.76 -23.04 -0.70
CA ALA A 351 0.40 -23.56 -0.88
C ALA A 351 -0.41 -23.83 0.41
N GLU A 352 -1.51 -23.06 0.48
CA GLU A 352 -2.70 -23.18 1.32
C GLU A 352 -2.73 -22.46 2.69
N THR A 353 -3.78 -21.64 2.83
CA THR A 353 -3.97 -20.52 3.76
C THR A 353 -4.80 -20.91 4.98
N VAL A 354 -4.35 -20.52 6.18
CA VAL A 354 -5.19 -20.48 7.40
C VAL A 354 -5.04 -19.10 8.04
N PRO A 355 -6.12 -18.46 8.53
CA PRO A 355 -6.04 -17.17 9.22
C PRO A 355 -5.21 -17.28 10.50
N CYS A 356 -3.99 -16.72 10.49
CA CYS A 356 -3.13 -16.67 11.67
C CYS A 356 -3.61 -15.52 12.57
N LEU A 357 -4.38 -15.84 13.62
CA LEU A 357 -4.83 -14.93 14.69
C LEU A 357 -3.71 -14.56 15.69
N SER A 358 -2.47 -15.04 15.48
CA SER A 358 -1.41 -15.00 16.47
C SER A 358 -0.40 -13.86 16.25
N THR A 359 0.15 -13.35 17.36
CA THR A 359 1.32 -12.47 17.36
C THR A 359 2.49 -13.17 16.68
N ALA A 360 3.04 -12.57 15.64
CA ALA A 360 4.26 -13.01 14.99
C ALA A 360 5.48 -12.52 15.79
N TYR A 361 6.44 -13.40 16.03
CA TYR A 361 7.73 -13.04 16.61
C TYR A 361 8.81 -13.18 15.54
N VAL A 362 9.55 -12.10 15.30
CA VAL A 362 10.67 -12.07 14.38
C VAL A 362 11.92 -11.71 15.17
N LEU A 363 12.84 -12.65 15.24
CA LEU A 363 14.20 -12.42 15.73
C LEU A 363 14.98 -11.73 14.60
N ILE A 364 15.37 -10.49 14.83
CA ILE A 364 16.24 -9.76 13.91
C ILE A 364 17.67 -9.85 14.42
N ARG A 365 18.59 -10.27 13.55
CA ARG A 365 20.02 -10.39 13.84
C ARG A 365 20.80 -9.37 13.04
N PHE A 366 21.56 -8.55 13.73
CA PHE A 366 22.45 -7.55 13.14
C PHE A 366 23.91 -8.01 13.26
N ARG A 367 24.69 -7.76 12.21
CA ARG A 367 26.14 -7.95 12.22
C ARG A 367 26.82 -6.76 11.57
N LYS A 368 27.71 -6.09 12.31
CA LYS A 368 28.59 -5.04 11.76
C LYS A 368 29.85 -5.69 11.20
N THR A 369 30.10 -5.54 9.91
CA THR A 369 31.30 -6.07 9.23
C THR A 369 32.50 -5.14 9.40
N ARG A 370 33.70 -5.66 9.11
CA ARG A 370 34.99 -4.96 9.35
C ARG A 370 35.19 -3.74 8.44
N ASN A 371 34.49 -3.71 7.30
CA ASN A 371 34.56 -2.63 6.29
C ASN A 371 33.46 -1.57 6.50
N ALA A 372 32.60 -1.71 7.51
CA ALA A 372 31.83 -0.56 8.00
C ALA A 372 32.87 0.45 8.47
N ALA A 373 33.15 1.45 7.64
CA ALA A 373 34.27 2.38 7.78
C ALA A 373 34.50 2.73 9.26
N PHE A 374 35.73 2.54 9.73
CA PHE A 374 36.30 3.10 10.95
C PHE A 374 35.28 3.63 11.96
N CYS A 375 34.90 2.83 12.96
CA CYS A 375 34.04 3.28 14.05
C CYS A 375 32.80 4.12 13.67
N CYS A 376 32.30 4.15 12.42
CA CYS A 376 31.26 5.07 11.96
C CYS A 376 31.27 6.43 12.69
N ASP A 377 32.11 7.38 12.28
CA ASP A 377 31.90 8.77 12.68
C ASP A 377 30.43 9.13 12.41
N SER A 378 29.77 9.57 13.48
CA SER A 378 28.38 10.03 13.57
C SER A 378 27.57 10.06 12.26
N LEU A 379 26.68 9.08 12.07
CA LEU A 379 25.46 9.27 11.28
C LEU A 379 24.48 10.14 12.09
N LEU A 380 24.80 11.42 12.21
CA LEU A 380 23.88 12.48 12.60
C LEU A 380 23.98 13.57 11.54
N SER A 381 22.82 14.07 11.12
CA SER A 381 22.54 15.11 10.11
C SER A 381 22.66 14.72 8.62
N ALA A 382 21.53 14.31 8.06
CA ALA A 382 20.92 14.94 6.88
C ALA A 382 19.40 14.71 6.93
#